data_AF-A0A535IS38-F1
#
_entry.id   AF-A0A535IS38-F1
#
_cell.length_a   1.000
_cell.length_b   1.000
_cell.length_c   1.000
_cell.angle_alpha   90.00
_cell.angle_beta   90.00
_cell.angle_gamma   90.00
#
_symmetry.space_group_name_H-M   'P 1'
#
loop_
_entity.id
_entity.type
_entity.pdbx_description
1 polymer ?
#
loop_
_entity_poly.entity_id
_entity_poly.type
_entity_poly.pdbx_seq_one_letter_code
_entity_poly.pdbx_strand_id
1 'polypeptide(L)'
;MRDADRLDGLGAIGITRWAITGTIRRNAQTRTYHPTDPFNEQHTPDDHSYMLDHFYSKLLKLSDSMTTNTGRLLSQRRTLFMHSFLNELRNELEI
;
A
#
# COMPACT_ATOMS: atom_id res chain seq x y z
N MET A 1 -0.61 18.43 11.92
CA MET A 1 -1.73 17.93 11.09
C MET A 1 -1.19 17.00 9.99
N ARG A 2 -0.38 17.50 9.04
CA ARG A 2 0.11 16.73 7.87
C ARG A 2 0.72 15.34 8.15
N ASP A 3 1.59 15.19 9.14
CA ASP A 3 2.20 13.89 9.44
C ASP A 3 1.16 12.89 10.01
N ALA A 4 0.18 13.36 10.78
CA ALA A 4 -0.88 12.52 11.34
C ALA A 4 -1.76 11.93 10.23
N ASP A 5 -2.19 12.76 9.27
CA ASP A 5 -3.00 12.31 8.11
C ASP A 5 -2.27 11.25 7.28
N ARG A 6 -0.95 11.38 7.14
CA ARG A 6 -0.11 10.41 6.41
C ARG A 6 0.10 9.13 7.20
N LEU A 7 0.26 9.22 8.52
CA LEU A 7 0.37 8.05 9.39
C LEU A 7 -0.92 7.21 9.32
N ASP A 8 -2.08 7.83 9.21
CA ASP A 8 -3.37 7.13 9.01
C ASP A 8 -3.48 6.41 7.66
N GLY A 9 -2.65 6.77 6.69
CA GLY A 9 -2.48 6.03 5.44
C GLY A 9 -1.56 4.80 5.56
N LEU A 10 -0.90 4.58 6.71
CA LEU A 10 0.12 3.55 6.90
C LEU A 10 -0.28 2.47 7.91
N GLY A 11 0.39 1.31 7.85
CA GLY A 11 0.22 0.21 8.79
C GLY A 11 -1.13 -0.49 8.64
N ALA A 12 -1.59 -1.16 9.70
CA ALA A 12 -2.85 -1.91 9.68
C ALA A 12 -4.06 -1.05 9.27
N ILE A 13 -4.18 0.16 9.83
CA ILE A 13 -5.24 1.11 9.45
C ILE A 13 -5.14 1.48 7.97
N GLY A 14 -3.93 1.75 7.48
CA GLY A 14 -3.67 2.03 6.07
C GLY A 14 -4.13 0.89 5.15
N ILE A 15 -3.82 -0.36 5.49
CA ILE A 15 -4.23 -1.55 4.73
C ILE A 15 -5.76 -1.68 4.72
N THR A 16 -6.42 -1.55 5.88
CA THR A 16 -7.89 -1.59 5.97
C THR A 16 -8.53 -0.51 5.11
N ARG A 17 -8.03 0.72 5.19
CA ARG A 17 -8.53 1.84 4.38
C ARG A 17 -8.29 1.62 2.90
N TRP A 18 -7.14 1.09 2.52
CA TRP A 18 -6.83 0.73 1.14
C TRP A 18 -7.82 -0.30 0.60
N ALA A 19 -8.06 -1.39 1.32
CA ALA A 19 -8.98 -2.45 0.90
C ALA A 19 -10.42 -1.94 0.74
N ILE A 20 -10.92 -1.18 1.72
CA ILE A 20 -12.27 -0.59 1.68
C ILE A 20 -12.37 0.41 0.52
N THR A 21 -11.42 1.34 0.42
CA THR A 21 -11.47 2.41 -0.60
C THR A 21 -11.35 1.85 -2.00
N GLY A 22 -10.44 0.90 -2.22
CA GLY A 22 -10.29 0.25 -3.52
C GLY A 22 -11.54 -0.54 -3.91
N THR A 23 -12.19 -1.22 -2.94
CA THR A 23 -13.46 -1.91 -3.19
C THR A 23 -14.59 -0.95 -3.55
N ILE A 24 -14.68 0.22 -2.88
CA ILE A 24 -15.71 1.23 -3.19
C ILE A 24 -15.46 1.88 -4.57
N ARG A 25 -14.20 2.06 -4.96
CA ARG A 25 -13.81 2.75 -6.20
C ARG A 25 -13.66 1.82 -7.41
N ARG A 26 -13.75 0.50 -7.22
CA ARG A 26 -13.55 -0.47 -8.31
C ARG A 26 -14.59 -0.28 -9.42
N ASN A 27 -14.15 -0.44 -10.66
CA ASN A 27 -15.03 -0.56 -11.83
C ASN A 27 -14.80 -1.93 -12.51
N ALA A 28 -15.43 -2.15 -13.67
CA ALA A 28 -15.34 -3.42 -14.39
C ALA A 28 -13.91 -3.78 -14.86
N GLN A 29 -13.02 -2.79 -14.95
CA GLN A 29 -11.64 -2.93 -15.40
C GLN A 29 -10.65 -3.05 -14.23
N THR A 30 -11.05 -2.70 -13.01
CA THR A 30 -10.19 -2.77 -11.82
C THR A 30 -10.01 -4.22 -11.36
N ARG A 31 -8.77 -4.62 -11.07
CA ARG A 31 -8.42 -5.90 -10.45
C ARG A 31 -7.74 -5.67 -9.11
N THR A 32 -7.78 -6.67 -8.23
CA THR A 32 -7.10 -6.59 -6.93
C THR A 32 -5.59 -6.47 -7.08
N TYR A 33 -4.99 -7.20 -8.02
CA TYR A 33 -3.57 -7.19 -8.34
C TYR A 33 -3.33 -7.49 -9.82
N HIS A 34 -2.13 -7.16 -10.33
CA HIS A 34 -1.73 -7.46 -11.70
C HIS A 34 -1.68 -8.98 -11.94
N PRO A 35 -2.22 -9.52 -13.05
CA PRO A 35 -2.39 -10.96 -13.24
C PRO A 35 -1.08 -11.76 -13.36
N THR A 36 -0.02 -11.15 -13.86
CA THR A 36 1.30 -11.80 -14.07
C THR A 36 2.43 -11.16 -13.28
N ASP A 37 2.16 -10.05 -12.58
CA ASP A 37 3.18 -9.33 -11.81
C ASP A 37 2.54 -8.63 -10.58
N PRO A 38 1.93 -9.39 -9.64
CA PRO A 38 1.14 -8.81 -8.55
C PRO A 38 1.93 -7.84 -7.67
N PHE A 39 3.25 -7.99 -7.60
CA PHE A 39 4.12 -7.26 -6.68
C PHE A 39 4.99 -6.18 -7.35
N ASN A 40 4.65 -5.79 -8.58
CA ASN A 40 5.29 -4.70 -9.31
C ASN A 40 6.83 -4.87 -9.42
N GLU A 41 7.25 -6.04 -9.92
CA GLU A 41 8.67 -6.34 -10.12
C GLU A 41 9.15 -5.90 -11.51
N GLN A 42 8.28 -5.92 -12.52
CA GLN A 42 8.63 -5.68 -13.92
C GLN A 42 7.85 -4.54 -14.56
N HIS A 43 6.69 -4.15 -14.00
CA HIS A 43 5.87 -3.07 -14.55
C HIS A 43 6.00 -1.75 -13.77
N THR A 44 5.42 -0.70 -14.34
CA THR A 44 5.23 0.58 -13.66
C THR A 44 3.90 0.54 -12.92
N PRO A 45 3.83 0.90 -11.63
CA PRO A 45 2.59 0.77 -10.86
C PRO A 45 1.43 1.55 -11.51
N ASP A 46 0.31 0.87 -11.72
CA ASP A 46 -0.95 1.44 -12.20
C ASP A 46 -2.06 1.21 -11.16
N ASP A 47 -2.17 2.16 -10.23
CA ASP A 47 -3.17 2.11 -9.17
C ASP A 47 -4.60 2.44 -9.61
N HIS A 48 -4.81 2.72 -10.91
CA HIS A 48 -6.14 2.81 -11.51
C HIS A 48 -6.66 1.43 -11.95
N SER A 49 -5.78 0.60 -12.51
CA SER A 49 -6.12 -0.75 -12.96
C SER A 49 -5.95 -1.81 -11.88
N TYR A 50 -4.95 -1.66 -10.99
CA TYR A 50 -4.60 -2.68 -10.00
C TYR A 50 -4.56 -2.08 -8.61
N MET A 51 -5.42 -2.58 -7.71
CA MET A 51 -5.51 -2.05 -6.35
C MET A 51 -4.17 -2.17 -5.60
N LEU A 52 -3.48 -3.31 -5.73
CA LEU A 52 -2.24 -3.61 -5.01
C LEU A 52 -1.09 -2.66 -5.40
N ASP A 53 -1.10 -2.14 -6.63
CA ASP A 53 -0.10 -1.18 -7.11
C ASP A 53 -0.10 0.13 -6.30
N HIS A 54 -1.20 0.45 -5.62
CA HIS A 54 -1.27 1.62 -4.73
C HIS A 54 -0.25 1.57 -3.59
N PHE A 55 0.17 0.36 -3.17
CA PHE A 55 1.26 0.21 -2.20
C PHE A 55 2.55 0.81 -2.76
N TYR A 56 2.90 0.47 -4.01
CA TYR A 56 4.15 0.88 -4.66
C TYR A 56 4.07 2.29 -5.25
N SER A 57 2.91 2.70 -5.76
CA SER A 57 2.71 4.05 -6.29
C SER A 57 2.80 5.09 -5.17
N LYS A 58 2.24 4.80 -4.00
CA LYS A 58 2.01 5.78 -2.93
C LYS A 58 2.34 5.32 -1.53
N LEU A 59 1.70 4.25 -1.01
CA LEU A 59 1.69 3.99 0.45
C LEU A 59 3.11 3.79 1.00
N LEU A 60 3.93 2.97 0.35
CA LEU A 60 5.29 2.68 0.80
C LEU A 60 6.21 3.92 0.75
N LYS A 61 5.89 4.91 -0.10
CA LYS A 61 6.64 6.17 -0.22
C LYS A 61 6.23 7.24 0.80
N LEU A 62 5.12 7.05 1.52
CA LEU A 62 4.63 8.06 2.47
C LEU A 62 5.59 8.29 3.63
N SER A 63 6.33 7.24 4.05
CA SER A 63 7.31 7.31 5.14
C SER A 63 8.41 8.34 4.87
N ASP A 64 8.89 8.44 3.63
CA ASP A 64 9.97 9.36 3.23
C ASP A 64 9.55 10.83 3.29
N SER A 65 8.24 11.07 3.21
CA SER A 65 7.69 12.42 3.16
C SER A 65 7.48 13.06 4.54
N MET A 66 7.77 12.36 5.65
CA MET A 66 7.49 12.81 7.02
C MET A 66 8.37 13.98 7.46
N THR A 67 7.74 14.95 8.12
CA THR A 67 8.38 16.22 8.52
C THR A 67 9.04 16.11 9.88
N THR A 68 8.36 15.46 10.83
CA THR A 68 8.79 15.34 12.22
C THR A 68 9.57 14.05 12.46
N ASN A 69 10.50 14.08 13.43
CA ASN A 69 11.24 12.89 13.83
C ASN A 69 10.32 11.79 14.36
N THR A 70 9.31 12.17 15.15
CA THR A 70 8.28 11.23 15.64
C THR A 70 7.47 10.62 14.50
N GLY A 71 7.08 11.43 13.50
CA GLY A 71 6.37 10.96 12.31
C GLY A 71 7.20 9.96 11.51
N ARG A 72 8.51 10.20 11.35
CA ARG A 72 9.45 9.27 10.70
C ARG A 72 9.53 7.95 11.45
N LEU A 73 9.75 7.97 12.77
CA LEU A 73 9.84 6.74 13.56
C LEU A 73 8.55 5.90 13.49
N LEU A 74 7.39 6.55 13.64
CA LEU A 74 6.10 5.86 13.58
C LEU A 74 5.78 5.33 12.19
N SER A 75 6.11 6.10 11.14
CA SER A 75 5.87 5.69 9.75
C SER A 75 6.75 4.51 9.36
N GLN A 76 8.02 4.48 9.74
CA GLN A 76 8.91 3.34 9.51
C GLN A 76 8.33 2.05 10.10
N ARG A 77 7.90 2.07 11.37
CA ARG A 77 7.26 0.90 12.00
C ARG A 77 6.01 0.46 11.23
N ARG A 78 5.18 1.40 10.79
CA ARG A 78 3.92 1.10 10.07
C ARG A 78 4.19 0.60 8.64
N THR A 79 5.20 1.13 7.96
CA THR A 79 5.64 0.67 6.63
C THR A 79 6.24 -0.72 6.69
N LEU A 80 7.03 -1.04 7.73
CA LEU A 80 7.53 -2.41 7.95
C LEU A 80 6.38 -3.43 8.07
N PHE A 81 5.32 -3.08 8.78
CA PHE A 81 4.12 -3.93 8.86
C PHE A 81 3.45 -4.13 7.50
N MET A 82 3.42 -3.10 6.65
CA MET A 82 2.90 -3.24 5.28
C MET A 82 3.76 -4.16 4.42
N HIS A 83 5.09 -4.13 4.56
CA HIS A 83 5.96 -5.11 3.92
C HIS A 83 5.69 -6.53 4.40
N SER A 84 5.50 -6.74 5.71
CA SER A 84 5.12 -8.05 6.24
C SER A 84 3.80 -8.55 5.64
N PHE A 85 2.79 -7.68 5.53
CA PHE A 85 1.53 -8.02 4.85
C PHE A 85 1.75 -8.41 3.38
N LEU A 86 2.55 -7.65 2.62
CA LEU A 86 2.84 -7.97 1.21
C LEU A 86 3.58 -9.31 1.07
N ASN A 87 4.50 -9.62 1.99
CA ASN A 87 5.22 -10.90 1.98
C ASN A 87 4.29 -12.08 2.26
N GLU A 88 3.40 -11.98 3.24
CA GLU A 88 2.40 -13.03 3.50
C GLU A 88 1.45 -13.18 2.30
N LEU A 89 0.98 -12.07 1.72
CA LEU A 89 0.15 -12.11 0.52
C LEU A 89 0.87 -12.78 -0.66
N ARG A 90 2.19 -12.57 -0.80
CA ARG A 90 3.00 -13.25 -1.82
C ARG A 90 3.03 -14.75 -1.60
N ASN A 91 3.31 -15.18 -0.37
CA ASN A 91 3.34 -16.59 -0.03
C ASN A 91 1.99 -17.27 -0.28
N GLU A 92 0.86 -16.59 -0.03
CA GLU A 92 -0.49 -17.11 -0.28
C GLU A 92 -0.81 -17.25 -1.78
N LEU A 93 -0.25 -16.40 -2.66
CA LEU A 93 -0.49 -16.43 -4.10
C LEU A 93 0.39 -17.43 -4.87
N GLU A 94 1.51 -17.86 -4.28
CA GLU A 94 2.44 -18.83 -4.88
C GLU A 94 2.05 -20.30 -4.61
N ILE A 95 0.95 -20.53 -3.87
CA ILE A 95 0.34 -21.86 -3.62
C ILE A 95 -0.58 -22.25 -4.77
#